data_AF-R5EMQ4-F1
#
_entry.id   AF-R5EMQ4-F1
#
_cell.length_a   1.000
_cell.length_b   1.000
_cell.length_c   1.000
_cell.angle_alpha   90.00
_cell.angle_beta   90.00
_cell.angle_gamma   90.00
#
_symmetry.space_group_name_H-M   'P 1'
#
loop_
_entity.id
_entity.type
_entity.pdbx_description
1 polymer ?
#
loop_
_entity_poly.entity_id
_entity_poly.type
_entity_poly.pdbx_seq_one_letter_code
_entity_poly.pdbx_strand_id
1 'polypeptide(L)'
;MPQNRNNTVCDSEGYQRTKMQKEIIIERLRERGCRITKQRLMLLDIILDEECSCCKEIYYKASKLDKRIGSATVYRMINTLEEIGAINRKNMYKIACGRDCTMENACKVELDDNTVLELSATKWHQIIQSGLTACGYVDGQKVRSVVAVPCECAE
;
A
#
# COMPACT_ATOMS: atom_id res chain seq x y z
N MET A 1 -39.23 -22.08 -5.59
CA MET A 1 -39.04 -21.82 -7.04
C MET A 1 -39.88 -20.59 -7.37
N PRO A 2 -39.38 -19.55 -8.06
CA PRO A 2 -38.30 -19.44 -9.07
C PRO A 2 -37.00 -18.81 -8.49
N GLN A 3 -35.76 -19.12 -8.89
CA GLN A 3 -34.98 -19.06 -10.14
C GLN A 3 -34.33 -17.69 -10.49
N ASN A 4 -32.98 -17.70 -10.49
CA ASN A 4 -32.04 -17.02 -11.40
C ASN A 4 -31.67 -15.54 -11.07
N ARG A 5 -30.42 -15.02 -11.16
CA ARG A 5 -29.26 -15.34 -12.01
C ARG A 5 -27.93 -14.97 -11.32
N ASN A 6 -26.93 -15.82 -11.54
CA ASN A 6 -25.51 -15.54 -11.38
C ASN A 6 -25.09 -14.35 -12.27
N ASN A 7 -24.14 -13.53 -11.80
CA ASN A 7 -23.16 -12.92 -12.70
C ASN A 7 -21.80 -12.71 -12.02
N THR A 8 -20.86 -13.57 -12.41
CA THR A 8 -19.44 -13.54 -12.09
C THR A 8 -18.74 -12.52 -13.01
N VAL A 9 -18.31 -11.39 -12.47
CA VAL A 9 -17.48 -10.35 -13.13
C VAL A 9 -16.84 -9.55 -11.97
N CYS A 10 -15.54 -9.27 -11.80
CA CYS A 10 -14.31 -9.51 -12.56
C CYS A 10 -13.15 -9.31 -11.55
N ASP A 11 -12.49 -10.40 -11.12
CA ASP A 11 -11.25 -10.37 -10.31
C ASP A 11 -9.99 -10.28 -11.20
N SER A 12 -10.18 -9.90 -12.47
CA SER A 12 -9.14 -9.88 -13.50
C SER A 12 -8.37 -8.56 -13.54
N GLU A 13 -9.01 -7.44 -13.22
CA GLU A 13 -8.37 -6.11 -13.31
C GLU A 13 -7.33 -5.87 -12.22
N GLY A 14 -7.59 -6.32 -10.98
CA GLY A 14 -6.64 -6.28 -9.88
C GLY A 14 -5.39 -7.13 -10.15
N TYR A 15 -5.60 -8.36 -10.63
CA TYR A 15 -4.54 -9.31 -10.97
C TYR A 15 -3.63 -8.80 -12.10
N GLN A 16 -4.19 -8.19 -13.15
CA GLN A 16 -3.38 -7.60 -14.23
C GLN A 16 -2.56 -6.40 -13.75
N ARG A 17 -3.09 -5.62 -12.79
CA ARG A 17 -2.42 -4.43 -12.25
C ARG A 17 -1.23 -4.79 -11.35
N THR A 18 -1.37 -5.76 -10.45
CA THR A 18 -0.24 -6.26 -9.63
C THR A 18 0.82 -6.94 -10.48
N LYS A 19 0.42 -7.65 -11.55
CA LYS A 19 1.36 -8.25 -12.51
C LYS A 19 2.19 -7.21 -13.26
N MET A 20 1.56 -6.15 -13.79
CA MET A 20 2.29 -5.04 -14.44
C MET A 20 3.22 -4.32 -13.47
N GLN A 21 2.78 -4.08 -12.23
CA GLN A 21 3.64 -3.48 -11.19
C GLN A 21 4.85 -4.35 -10.87
N LYS A 22 4.67 -5.67 -10.75
CA LYS A 22 5.75 -6.62 -10.52
C LYS A 22 6.78 -6.60 -11.65
N GLU A 23 6.34 -6.59 -12.91
CA GLU A 23 7.22 -6.54 -14.08
C GLU A 23 8.07 -5.25 -14.11
N ILE A 24 7.46 -4.09 -13.84
CA ILE A 24 8.17 -2.80 -13.74
C ILE A 24 9.23 -2.84 -12.63
N ILE A 25 8.89 -3.41 -11.47
CA ILE A 25 9.83 -3.50 -10.34
C ILE A 25 10.99 -4.45 -10.66
N ILE A 26 10.73 -5.57 -11.33
CA ILE A 26 11.76 -6.50 -11.79
C ILE A 26 12.71 -5.81 -12.76
N GLU A 27 12.20 -5.01 -13.69
CA GLU A 27 13.04 -4.31 -14.65
C GLU A 27 13.95 -3.28 -13.97
N ARG A 28 13.40 -2.48 -13.04
CA ARG A 28 14.21 -1.55 -12.23
C ARG A 28 15.28 -2.25 -11.40
N LEU A 29 14.99 -3.44 -10.87
CA LEU A 29 15.98 -4.26 -10.17
C LEU A 29 17.10 -4.69 -11.14
N ARG A 30 16.77 -5.11 -12.36
CA ARG A 30 17.78 -5.47 -13.38
C ARG A 30 18.64 -4.27 -13.80
N GLU A 31 18.04 -3.11 -14.03
CA GLU A 31 18.74 -1.87 -14.36
C GLU A 31 19.76 -1.48 -13.28
N ARG A 32 19.44 -1.76 -12.01
CA ARG A 32 20.34 -1.56 -10.86
C ARG A 32 21.36 -2.69 -10.66
N GLY A 33 21.45 -3.65 -11.57
CA GLY A 33 22.37 -4.80 -11.45
C GLY A 33 21.97 -5.80 -10.37
N CYS A 34 20.74 -5.74 -9.84
CA CYS A 34 20.27 -6.69 -8.83
C CYS A 34 19.93 -8.04 -9.46
N ARG A 35 20.55 -9.10 -8.96
CA ARG A 35 20.22 -10.48 -9.38
C ARG A 35 18.77 -10.85 -9.03
N ILE A 36 17.98 -11.28 -10.00
CA ILE A 36 16.61 -11.73 -9.77
C ILE A 36 16.63 -13.21 -9.37
N THR A 37 16.51 -13.49 -8.06
CA THR A 37 16.48 -14.86 -7.52
C THR A 37 15.04 -15.31 -7.28
N LYS A 38 14.81 -16.64 -7.16
CA LYS A 38 13.49 -17.20 -6.80
C LYS A 38 12.97 -16.64 -5.47
N GLN A 39 13.85 -16.43 -4.49
CA GLN A 39 13.50 -15.84 -3.20
C GLN A 39 13.05 -14.37 -3.32
N ARG A 40 13.71 -13.57 -4.17
CA ARG A 40 13.32 -12.18 -4.42
C ARG A 40 11.97 -12.07 -5.14
N LEU A 41 11.71 -12.98 -6.09
CA LEU A 41 10.42 -13.06 -6.77
C LEU A 41 9.30 -13.42 -5.78
N MET A 42 9.52 -14.42 -4.92
CA MET A 42 8.55 -14.80 -3.90
C MET A 42 8.29 -13.67 -2.88
N LEU A 43 9.34 -12.95 -2.45
CA LEU A 43 9.16 -11.79 -1.57
C LEU A 43 8.39 -10.65 -2.27
N LEU A 44 8.63 -10.42 -3.56
CA LEU A 44 7.85 -9.47 -4.35
C LEU A 44 6.38 -9.86 -4.41
N ASP A 45 6.09 -11.14 -4.59
CA ASP A 45 4.71 -11.64 -4.59
C ASP A 45 4.02 -11.35 -3.27
N ILE A 46 4.64 -11.69 -2.13
CA ILE A 46 4.07 -11.40 -0.80
C ILE A 46 3.85 -9.89 -0.58
N ILE A 47 4.81 -9.07 -1.01
CA ILE A 47 4.75 -7.61 -0.80
C ILE A 47 3.68 -6.95 -1.69
N LEU A 48 3.44 -7.46 -2.89
CA LEU A 48 2.53 -6.86 -3.87
C LEU A 48 1.11 -7.42 -3.81
N ASP A 49 0.94 -8.67 -3.38
CA ASP A 49 -0.33 -9.39 -3.39
C ASP A 49 -1.17 -9.17 -2.11
N GLU A 50 -0.54 -8.77 -1.00
CA GLU A 50 -1.20 -8.70 0.30
C GLU A 50 -1.05 -7.35 1.00
N GLU A 51 -2.09 -6.92 1.74
CA GLU A 51 -2.05 -5.79 2.68
C GLU A 51 -1.22 -6.16 3.94
N CYS A 52 0.07 -6.44 3.80
CA CYS A 52 0.95 -6.61 4.95
C CYS A 52 1.18 -5.25 5.63
N SER A 53 0.82 -5.14 6.90
CA SER A 53 0.91 -3.91 7.68
C SER A 53 2.35 -3.60 8.14
N CYS A 54 3.22 -4.62 8.23
CA CYS A 54 4.58 -4.47 8.71
C CYS A 54 5.55 -5.55 8.22
N CYS A 55 6.86 -5.31 8.41
CA CYS A 55 7.93 -6.25 8.02
C CYS A 55 7.84 -7.61 8.75
N LYS A 56 7.24 -7.65 9.94
CA LYS A 56 7.06 -8.89 10.71
C LYS A 56 6.07 -9.84 10.05
N GLU A 57 4.99 -9.31 9.47
CA GLU A 57 4.01 -10.09 8.73
C GLU A 57 4.61 -10.66 7.44
N ILE A 58 5.34 -9.83 6.69
CA ILE A 58 6.05 -10.27 5.47
C ILE A 58 7.00 -11.44 5.80
N TYR A 59 7.77 -11.31 6.89
CA TYR A 59 8.64 -12.39 7.36
C TYR A 59 7.87 -13.66 7.73
N TYR A 60 6.79 -13.55 8.51
CA TYR A 60 6.00 -14.70 8.94
C TYR A 60 5.43 -15.47 7.75
N LYS A 61 4.96 -14.77 6.71
CA LYS A 61 4.46 -15.41 5.49
C LYS A 61 5.58 -16.00 4.63
N ALA A 62 6.68 -15.25 4.44
CA ALA A 62 7.82 -15.73 3.66
C ALA A 62 8.46 -16.98 4.28
N SER A 63 8.57 -17.05 5.61
CA SER A 63 9.12 -18.20 6.35
C SER A 63 8.24 -19.45 6.26
N LYS A 64 6.91 -19.30 6.06
CA LYS A 64 6.01 -20.43 5.76
C LYS A 64 6.29 -21.03 4.39
N LEU A 65 6.67 -20.21 3.41
CA LEU A 65 6.97 -20.65 2.04
C LEU A 65 8.42 -21.16 1.88
N ASP A 66 9.39 -20.47 2.48
CA ASP A 66 10.80 -20.87 2.48
C ASP A 66 11.42 -20.61 3.86
N LYS A 67 11.64 -21.69 4.63
CA LYS A 67 12.23 -21.64 5.98
C LYS A 67 13.65 -21.06 6.01
N ARG A 68 14.32 -20.90 4.86
CA ARG A 68 15.66 -20.29 4.77
C ARG A 68 15.59 -18.75 4.79
N ILE A 69 14.40 -18.16 4.67
CA ILE A 69 14.22 -16.72 4.77
C ILE A 69 14.30 -16.29 6.24
N GLY A 70 15.37 -15.58 6.58
CA GLY A 70 15.46 -14.84 7.83
C GLY A 70 14.86 -13.45 7.72
N SER A 71 14.52 -12.85 8.87
CA SER A 71 14.05 -11.46 8.98
C SER A 71 14.99 -10.46 8.30
N ALA A 72 16.31 -10.64 8.43
CA ALA A 72 17.32 -9.80 7.77
C ALA A 72 17.20 -9.80 6.23
N THR A 73 16.75 -10.89 5.62
CA THR A 73 16.53 -10.96 4.17
C THR A 73 15.32 -10.14 3.76
N VAL A 74 14.26 -10.13 4.57
CA VAL A 74 13.10 -9.26 4.36
C VAL A 74 13.49 -7.79 4.45
N TYR A 75 14.20 -7.38 5.50
CA TYR A 75 14.65 -6.00 5.64
C TYR A 75 15.55 -5.54 4.48
N ARG A 76 16.50 -6.38 4.04
CA ARG A 76 17.33 -6.07 2.87
C ARG A 76 16.50 -5.89 1.60
N MET A 77 15.50 -6.76 1.40
CA MET A 77 14.61 -6.66 0.24
C MET A 77 13.82 -5.34 0.27
N ILE A 78 13.24 -4.98 1.42
CA ILE A 78 12.52 -3.72 1.60
C ILE A 78 13.43 -2.51 1.38
N ASN A 79 14.67 -2.53 1.90
CA ASN A 79 15.65 -1.47 1.63
C ASN A 79 15.90 -1.32 0.13
N THR A 80 16.18 -2.42 -0.57
CA THR A 80 16.44 -2.39 -2.02
C THR A 80 15.25 -1.84 -2.78
N LEU A 81 14.02 -2.26 -2.44
CA LEU A 81 12.81 -1.76 -3.09
C LEU A 81 12.59 -0.26 -2.82
N GLU A 82 12.96 0.23 -1.64
CA GLU A 82 12.90 1.66 -1.34
C GLU A 82 13.97 2.46 -2.10
N GLU A 83 15.20 1.96 -2.15
CA GLU A 83 16.32 2.60 -2.86
C GLU A 83 16.04 2.77 -4.36
N ILE A 84 15.30 1.84 -4.97
CA ILE A 84 14.85 1.94 -6.39
C ILE A 84 13.52 2.70 -6.56
N GLY A 85 12.95 3.20 -5.46
CA GLY A 85 11.68 3.92 -5.46
C GLY A 85 10.47 3.07 -5.87
N ALA A 86 10.56 1.74 -5.70
CA ALA A 86 9.45 0.82 -5.91
C ALA A 86 8.47 0.84 -4.75
N ILE A 87 8.97 1.04 -3.53
CA ILE A 87 8.17 1.24 -2.32
C ILE A 87 8.70 2.46 -1.56
N ASN A 88 7.93 2.96 -0.61
CA ASN A 88 8.38 4.04 0.26
C ASN A 88 7.92 3.74 1.68
N ARG A 89 8.87 3.48 2.60
CA ARG A 89 8.55 3.14 3.99
C ARG A 89 7.91 4.32 4.74
N LYS A 90 8.22 5.55 4.32
CA LYS A 90 7.63 6.78 4.85
C LYS A 90 6.23 7.07 4.29
N ASN A 91 5.76 6.28 3.33
CA ASN A 91 4.43 6.44 2.73
C ASN A 91 3.33 5.61 3.39
N MET A 92 3.62 4.80 4.42
CA MET A 92 2.55 4.19 5.23
C MET A 92 1.61 5.27 5.83
N TYR A 93 2.13 6.51 5.97
CA TYR A 93 1.43 7.67 6.51
C TYR A 93 1.39 8.88 5.57
N LYS A 94 1.85 8.74 4.31
CA LYS A 94 1.87 9.83 3.34
C LYS A 94 0.87 9.56 2.24
N ILE A 95 -0.26 10.24 2.33
CA ILE A 95 -1.27 10.23 1.27
C ILE A 95 -0.85 11.28 0.25
N ALA A 96 0.02 10.86 -0.67
CA ALA A 96 0.37 11.66 -1.86
C ALA A 96 -0.72 11.43 -2.92
N CYS A 97 -1.82 12.18 -2.82
CA CYS A 97 -2.89 12.13 -3.81
C CYS A 97 -2.50 12.99 -5.02
N GLY A 98 -2.00 12.36 -6.08
CA GLY A 98 -1.98 12.95 -7.42
C GLY A 98 -3.38 12.91 -8.05
N ARG A 99 -3.59 13.67 -9.14
CA ARG A 99 -4.91 13.82 -9.78
C ARG A 99 -5.52 12.50 -10.30
N ASP A 100 -4.72 11.45 -10.46
CA ASP A 100 -5.12 10.16 -11.05
C ASP A 100 -4.96 8.97 -10.07
N CYS A 101 -5.18 9.19 -8.77
CA CYS A 101 -5.06 8.14 -7.76
C CYS A 101 -6.37 7.34 -7.62
N THR A 102 -6.34 6.05 -7.98
CA THR A 102 -7.49 5.13 -7.90
C THR A 102 -7.38 4.13 -6.74
N MET A 103 -6.67 4.45 -5.66
CA MET A 103 -6.61 3.56 -4.48
C MET A 103 -7.96 3.60 -3.74
N GLU A 104 -8.61 2.43 -3.65
CA GLU A 104 -9.92 2.27 -3.00
C GLU A 104 -9.83 2.18 -1.48
N ASN A 105 -8.71 1.70 -0.92
CA ASN A 105 -8.48 1.55 0.53
C ASN A 105 -7.26 2.39 1.01
N ALA A 106 -7.34 3.72 0.89
CA ALA A 106 -6.20 4.58 1.19
C ALA A 106 -6.06 4.98 2.67
N CYS A 107 -7.14 4.89 3.45
CA CYS A 107 -7.17 5.30 4.85
C CYS A 107 -8.29 4.59 5.62
N LYS A 108 -8.04 4.24 6.89
CA LYS A 108 -9.06 3.79 7.84
C LYS A 108 -9.19 4.81 8.97
N VAL A 109 -10.42 5.15 9.32
CA VAL A 109 -10.74 6.02 10.47
C VAL A 109 -11.60 5.21 11.44
N GLU A 110 -11.11 5.02 12.65
CA GLU A 110 -11.84 4.38 13.74
C GLU A 110 -12.42 5.46 14.66
N LEU A 111 -13.72 5.36 14.93
CA LEU A 111 -14.43 6.27 15.83
C LEU A 111 -14.45 5.69 17.26
N ASP A 112 -14.83 6.51 18.22
CA ASP A 112 -14.88 6.14 19.65
C ASP A 112 -15.91 5.04 19.98
N ASP A 113 -16.88 4.82 19.10
CA ASP A 113 -17.84 3.71 19.16
C ASP A 113 -17.33 2.42 18.48
N ASN A 114 -16.07 2.39 18.04
CA ASN A 114 -15.41 1.33 17.27
C ASN A 114 -15.95 1.16 15.84
N THR A 115 -16.70 2.12 15.31
CA THR A 115 -17.04 2.13 13.89
C THR A 115 -15.79 2.41 13.07
N VAL A 116 -15.49 1.52 12.12
CA VAL A 116 -14.36 1.67 11.19
C VAL A 116 -14.86 2.13 9.82
N LEU A 117 -14.36 3.27 9.35
CA LEU A 117 -14.62 3.82 8.04
C LEU A 117 -13.42 3.57 7.12
N GLU A 118 -13.62 2.80 6.05
CA GLU A 118 -12.63 2.63 5.00
C GLU A 118 -12.85 3.68 3.90
N LEU A 119 -11.82 4.51 3.66
CA LEU A 119 -11.90 5.64 2.76
C LEU A 119 -10.94 5.46 1.58
N SER A 120 -11.48 5.68 0.38
CA SER A 120 -10.67 5.83 -0.82
C SER A 120 -9.81 7.08 -0.77
N ALA A 121 -8.75 7.11 -1.58
CA ALA A 121 -7.84 8.25 -1.65
C ALA A 121 -8.58 9.55 -2.00
N THR A 122 -9.59 9.47 -2.87
CA THR A 122 -10.41 10.62 -3.29
C THR A 122 -11.32 11.11 -2.17
N LYS A 123 -12.00 10.19 -1.48
CA LYS A 123 -12.91 10.54 -0.38
C LYS A 123 -12.16 11.13 0.80
N TRP A 124 -11.04 10.51 1.19
CA TRP A 124 -10.14 11.04 2.21
C TRP A 124 -9.66 12.46 1.85
N HIS A 125 -9.18 12.66 0.63
CA HIS A 125 -8.69 13.96 0.18
C HIS A 125 -9.77 15.04 0.26
N GLN A 126 -11.00 14.70 -0.15
CA GLN A 126 -12.15 15.60 -0.07
C GLN A 126 -12.49 15.96 1.38
N ILE A 127 -12.47 14.99 2.30
CA ILE A 127 -12.75 15.21 3.72
C ILE A 127 -11.72 16.17 4.31
N ILE A 128 -10.43 15.95 4.08
CA ILE A 128 -9.37 16.84 4.59
C ILE A 128 -9.48 18.26 4.00
N GLN A 129 -9.68 18.38 2.69
CA GLN A 129 -9.86 19.69 2.05
C GLN A 129 -11.06 20.44 2.64
N SER A 130 -12.18 19.74 2.84
CA SER A 130 -13.41 20.34 3.38
C SER A 130 -13.23 20.73 4.85
N GLY A 131 -12.59 19.88 5.66
CA GLY A 131 -12.30 20.16 7.07
C GLY A 131 -11.36 21.36 7.25
N LEU A 132 -10.27 21.43 6.47
CA LEU A 132 -9.35 22.57 6.52
C LEU A 132 -10.03 23.88 6.14
N THR A 133 -10.94 23.84 5.15
CA THR A 133 -11.71 25.02 4.73
C THR A 133 -12.69 25.46 5.83
N ALA A 134 -13.46 24.52 6.38
CA ALA A 134 -14.43 24.79 7.44
C ALA A 134 -13.77 25.31 8.72
N CYS A 135 -12.54 24.89 9.01
CA CYS A 135 -11.76 25.37 10.15
C CYS A 135 -10.93 26.63 9.84
N GLY A 136 -10.97 27.17 8.62
CA GLY A 136 -10.28 28.42 8.26
C GLY A 136 -8.76 28.29 8.07
N TYR A 137 -8.22 27.07 7.92
CA TYR A 137 -6.79 26.85 7.65
C TYR A 137 -6.41 27.11 6.19
N VAL A 138 -7.39 27.07 5.28
CA VAL A 138 -7.19 27.32 3.85
C VAL A 138 -8.25 28.26 3.31
N ASP A 139 -7.84 29.16 2.43
CA ASP A 139 -8.66 30.12 1.70
C ASP A 139 -8.38 29.96 0.20
N GLY A 140 -8.97 28.93 -0.40
CA GLY A 140 -8.82 28.59 -1.82
C GLY A 140 -7.58 27.76 -2.18
N GLN A 141 -6.66 27.49 -1.25
CA GLN A 141 -5.54 26.58 -1.51
C GLN A 141 -6.02 25.12 -1.61
N LYS A 142 -5.40 24.35 -2.51
CA LYS A 142 -5.61 22.90 -2.61
C LYS A 142 -4.57 22.14 -1.79
N VAL A 143 -5.03 21.12 -1.07
CA VAL A 143 -4.15 20.18 -0.37
C VAL A 143 -3.25 19.49 -1.40
N ARG A 144 -1.93 19.55 -1.21
CA ARG A 144 -0.96 18.87 -2.08
C ARG A 144 -0.51 17.52 -1.53
N SER A 145 -0.35 17.42 -0.21
CA SER A 145 0.06 16.20 0.47
C SER A 145 -0.30 16.26 1.94
N VAL A 146 -0.67 15.12 2.52
CA VAL A 146 -0.88 14.96 3.96
C VAL A 146 0.13 13.94 4.48
N VAL A 147 0.80 14.26 5.58
CA VAL A 147 1.76 13.38 6.27
C VAL A 147 1.31 13.29 7.71
N ALA A 148 0.95 12.09 8.17
CA ALA A 148 0.80 11.84 9.60
C ALA A 148 2.19 11.58 10.21
N VAL A 149 2.50 12.29 11.29
CA VAL A 149 3.71 12.06 12.08
C VAL A 149 3.31 11.15 13.25
N PRO A 150 4.02 10.03 13.49
CA PRO A 150 3.69 9.14 14.61
C PRO A 150 3.83 9.90 15.95
N CYS A 151 2.87 9.68 16.87
CA CYS A 151 2.98 10.13 18.26
C CYS A 151 4.02 9.26 18.97
N GLU A 152 4.93 9.86 19.73
CA GLU A 152 5.87 9.13 20.60
C GLU A 152 5.22 8.70 21.93
N CYS A 153 3.90 8.71 21.98
CA CYS A 153 3.10 8.67 23.22
C CYS A 153 2.80 7.24 23.70
N ALA A 154 3.62 6.26 23.29
CA ALA A 154 3.46 4.85 23.61
C ALA A 154 4.69 4.35 24.39
N GLU A 155 4.57 4.36 25.72
CA GLU A 155 5.26 3.41 26.61
C GLU A 155 4.28 2.34 27.08
#